data_AF-A0A2E7DLM9-F1
#
_entry.id   AF-A0A2E7DLM9-F1
#
_cell.length_a   1.000
_cell.length_b   1.000
_cell.length_c   1.000
_cell.angle_alpha   90.00
_cell.angle_beta   90.00
_cell.angle_gamma   90.00
#
_symmetry.space_group_name_H-M   'P 1'
#
loop_
_entity.id
_entity.type
_entity.pdbx_description
1 polymer ?
#
loop_
_entity_poly.entity_id
_entity_poly.type
_entity_poly.pdbx_seq_one_letter_code
_entity_poly.pdbx_strand_id
1 'polypeptide(L)' 'MPLMLDVEDVALMEKWLDPSFREVENFKDILKPKIIMPIKVTKIGRPSNWDPIDDSFVIRVDA' A
#
# COMPACT_ATOMS: atom_id res chain seq x y z
N MET A 1 8.19 2.71 -1.55
CA MET A 1 6.77 2.27 -1.69
C MET A 1 5.92 3.24 -0.91
N PRO A 2 4.74 3.67 -1.42
CA PRO A 2 3.79 4.43 -0.61
C PRO A 2 3.35 3.60 0.60
N LEU A 3 2.93 4.28 1.66
CA LEU A 3 2.27 3.61 2.79
C LEU A 3 0.94 3.04 2.30
N MET A 4 0.82 1.72 2.38
CA MET A 4 -0.42 1.01 2.13
C MET A 4 -0.99 0.62 3.49
N LEU A 5 -2.27 0.93 3.72
CA LEU A 5 -3.01 0.49 4.91
C LEU A 5 -3.88 -0.70 4.53
N ASP A 6 -3.97 -1.68 5.41
CA ASP A 6 -4.93 -2.76 5.25
C ASP A 6 -6.32 -2.24 5.66
N VAL A 7 -7.19 -2.06 4.68
CA VAL A 7 -8.55 -1.53 4.91
C VAL A 7 -9.46 -2.56 5.59
N GLU A 8 -9.10 -3.83 5.55
CA GLU A 8 -9.84 -4.91 6.22
C GLU A 8 -9.47 -5.00 7.72
N ASP A 9 -8.36 -4.39 8.14
CA ASP A 9 -8.02 -4.22 9.56
C ASP A 9 -8.82 -3.05 10.15
N VAL A 10 -10.05 -3.36 10.59
CA VAL A 10 -10.97 -2.39 11.18
C VAL A 10 -10.34 -1.65 12.37
N ALA A 11 -9.59 -2.35 13.22
CA ALA A 11 -8.98 -1.76 14.42
C ALA A 11 -7.87 -0.76 14.06
N LEU A 12 -7.12 -1.03 12.99
CA LEU A 12 -6.20 -0.06 12.42
C LEU A 12 -6.94 1.15 11.86
N MET A 13 -7.97 0.91 11.04
CA MET A 13 -8.70 1.97 10.34
C MET A 13 -9.41 2.93 11.30
N GLU A 14 -10.03 2.41 12.36
CA GLU A 14 -10.66 3.22 13.42
C GLU A 14 -9.65 4.15 14.08
N LYS A 15 -8.46 3.64 14.46
CA LYS A 15 -7.40 4.46 15.06
C LYS A 15 -6.81 5.47 14.09
N TRP A 16 -6.60 5.07 12.83
CA TRP A 16 -5.98 5.92 11.81
C TRP A 16 -6.87 7.10 11.41
N LEU A 17 -8.18 6.90 11.40
CA LEU A 17 -9.17 7.91 11.01
C LEU A 17 -9.66 8.78 12.18
N ASP A 18 -9.33 8.44 13.42
CA ASP A 18 -9.73 9.21 14.60
C ASP A 18 -8.81 10.43 14.81
N PRO A 19 -9.31 11.67 14.64
CA PRO A 19 -8.51 12.88 14.85
C PRO A 19 -8.15 13.14 16.31
N SER A 20 -8.83 12.47 17.25
CA SER A 20 -8.56 12.56 18.69
C SER A 20 -7.49 11.57 19.16
N PHE A 21 -7.16 10.57 18.33
CA PHE A 21 -6.16 9.56 18.64
C PHE A 21 -4.74 10.16 18.67
N ARG A 22 -3.99 9.91 19.75
CA ARG A 22 -2.65 10.50 19.98
C ARG A 22 -1.52 9.48 20.12
N GLU A 23 -1.83 8.20 20.25
CA GLU A 23 -0.82 7.15 20.44
C GLU A 23 -0.18 6.73 19.11
N VAL A 24 0.53 7.65 18.46
CA VAL A 24 1.15 7.45 17.13
C VAL A 24 2.13 6.27 17.11
N GLU A 25 2.72 5.95 18.27
CA GLU A 25 3.64 4.82 18.43
C GLU A 25 3.00 3.46 18.11
N ASN A 26 1.66 3.36 18.19
CA ASN A 26 0.91 2.16 17.80
C ASN A 26 0.99 1.91 16.28
N PHE A 27 1.42 2.88 15.47
CA PHE A 27 1.59 2.74 14.03
C PHE A 27 3.02 2.36 13.60
N LYS A 28 3.98 2.23 14.52
CA LYS A 28 5.39 1.98 14.18
C LYS A 28 5.62 0.87 13.16
N ASP A 29 4.88 -0.24 13.27
CA ASP A 29 5.08 -1.39 12.40
C ASP A 29 4.45 -1.25 11.01
N ILE A 30 3.40 -0.43 10.87
CA ILE A 30 2.79 -0.16 9.57
C ILE A 30 3.54 0.93 8.80
N LEU A 31 4.26 1.82 9.50
CA LEU A 31 5.04 2.89 8.89
C LEU A 31 6.39 2.42 8.29
N LYS A 32 6.73 1.15 8.46
CA LYS A 32 7.90 0.54 7.81
C LYS A 32 7.58 0.26 6.34
N PRO A 33 8.52 0.52 5.39
CA PRO A 33 8.32 0.14 4.00
C PRO A 33 8.13 -1.37 3.87
N LYS A 34 6.93 -1.82 3.48
CA LYS A 34 6.63 -3.23 3.22
C LYS A 34 5.56 -3.38 2.14
N ILE A 35 5.57 -4.51 1.46
CA ILE A 35 4.51 -4.93 0.54
C ILE A 35 3.50 -5.71 1.38
N ILE A 36 2.32 -5.15 1.63
CA ILE A 36 1.27 -5.81 2.43
C ILE A 36 0.27 -6.61 1.59
N MET A 37 0.27 -6.39 0.27
CA MET A 37 -0.59 -7.09 -0.66
C MET A 37 0.10 -7.26 -2.01
N PRO A 38 -0.27 -8.27 -2.82
CA PRO A 38 0.28 -8.44 -4.15
C PRO A 38 -0.01 -7.23 -5.04
N ILE A 39 1.01 -6.76 -5.77
CA ILE A 39 0.89 -5.61 -6.68
C ILE A 39 1.15 -6.09 -8.10
N LYS A 40 0.17 -5.88 -8.99
CA LYS A 40 0.34 -6.10 -10.43
C LYS A 40 1.00 -4.87 -11.05
N VAL A 41 2.15 -5.06 -11.68
CA VAL A 41 2.93 -4.00 -12.34
C VAL A 41 2.88 -4.22 -13.84
N THR A 42 2.54 -3.17 -14.58
CA THR A 42 2.51 -3.15 -16.05
C THR A 42 3.40 -2.02 -16.54
N LYS A 43 4.33 -2.30 -17.45
CA LYS A 43 5.14 -1.26 -18.08
C LYS A 43 4.29 -0.50 -19.09
N ILE A 44 4.29 0.83 -18.99
CA ILE A 44 3.56 1.71 -19.89
C ILE A 44 4.51 2.66 -20.63
N GLY A 45 4.10 3.11 -21.83
CA GLY A 45 4.87 4.04 -22.66
C GLY A 45 4.92 5.46 -22.07
N ARG A 46 3.89 6.27 -22.32
CA ARG A 46 3.78 7.63 -21.77
C ARG A 46 2.76 7.71 -20.64
N PRO A 47 3.03 8.40 -19.52
CA PRO A 47 2.08 8.51 -18.40
C PRO A 47 0.75 9.18 -18.74
N SER A 48 0.71 9.97 -19.83
CA SER A 48 -0.49 10.70 -20.25
C SER A 48 -1.57 9.81 -20.84
N ASN A 49 -1.24 8.61 -21.31
CA ASN A 49 -2.17 7.64 -21.89
C ASN A 49 -1.86 6.24 -21.39
N TRP A 50 -2.89 5.45 -21.08
CA TRP A 50 -2.69 4.04 -20.78
C TRP A 50 -2.29 3.28 -22.06
N ASP A 51 -1.01 2.95 -22.19
CA ASP A 51 -0.40 2.28 -23.34
C ASP A 51 0.58 1.20 -22.84
N PRO A 52 0.10 -0.04 -22.59
CA PRO A 52 0.93 -1.14 -22.11
C PRO A 52 1.95 -1.58 -23.18
N ILE A 53 3.23 -1.59 -22.82
CA ILE A 53 4.33 -1.93 -23.73
C ILE A 53 5.04 -3.24 -23.39
N ASP A 54 4.60 -3.92 -22.32
CA ASP A 54 5.18 -5.18 -21.86
C ASP A 54 4.15 -5.97 -21.03
N ASP A 55 4.42 -7.26 -20.83
CA ASP A 55 3.59 -8.13 -20.00
C ASP A 55 3.63 -7.70 -18.53
N SER A 56 2.51 -7.89 -17.85
CA SER A 56 2.43 -7.60 -16.42
C SER A 56 3.13 -8.66 -15.59
N PHE A 57 3.78 -8.24 -14.50
CA PHE A 57 4.27 -9.15 -13.47
C PHE A 57 3.68 -8.80 -12.10
N VAL A 58 3.76 -9.73 -11.16
CA VAL A 58 3.24 -9.56 -9.80
C VAL A 58 4.39 -9.48 -8.82
N ILE A 59 4.43 -8.39 -8.06
CA ILE A 59 5.25 -8.29 -6.84
C ILE A 59 4.43 -8.90 -5.70
N ARG A 60 4.99 -9.89 -5.00
CA ARG A 60 4.31 -10.60 -3.90
C ARG A 60 4.72 -10.03 -2.54
N VAL A 61 3.90 -10.33 -1.53
CA VAL A 61 4.24 -10.10 -0.12
C VAL A 61 5.37 -11.06 0.25
N ASP A 62 6.42 -10.53 0.87
CA ASP A 62 7.50 -11.37 1.40
C ASP A 62 6.94 -12.28 2.51
N ALA A 63 7.34 -13.55 2.51
CA ALA A 63 6.87 -14.57 3.46
C ALA A 63 7.45 -14.37 4.88
#